data_AF-J8XZ39-F1
#
_entry.id   AF-J8XZ39-F1
#
_cell.length_a   1.000
_cell.length_b   1.000
_cell.length_c   1.000
_cell.angle_alpha   90.00
_cell.angle_beta   90.00
_cell.angle_gamma   90.00
#
_symmetry.space_group_name_H-M   'P 1'
#
loop_
_entity.id
_entity.type
_entity.pdbx_description
1 polymer ?
#
loop_
_entity_poly.entity_id
_entity_poly.type
_entity_poly.pdbx_seq_one_letter_code
_entity_poly.pdbx_strand_id
1 'polypeptide(L)' 'MINIEPIIERLKIHKIPLFREPTMVEHKGNGEIFKQKEFPVQDLDGYLLRFVQVL' A
#
# COMPACT_ATOMS: atom_id res chain seq x y z
N MET A 1 -2.01 9.09 -14.50
CA MET A 1 -2.16 9.07 -13.03
C MET A 1 -1.89 7.66 -12.55
N ILE A 2 -0.94 7.49 -11.62
CA ILE A 2 -0.66 6.17 -11.03
C ILE A 2 -1.79 5.87 -10.03
N ASN A 3 -2.30 4.64 -10.04
CA ASN A 3 -3.46 4.20 -9.27
C ASN A 3 -3.13 2.84 -8.62
N ILE A 4 -3.27 2.73 -7.30
CA ILE A 4 -2.88 1.58 -6.48
C ILE A 4 -4.03 0.57 -6.34
N GLU A 5 -5.27 1.00 -6.55
CA GLU A 5 -6.48 0.19 -6.51
C GLU A 5 -6.40 -1.06 -7.41
N PRO A 6 -5.91 -1.00 -8.67
CA PRO A 6 -5.77 -2.20 -9.51
C PRO A 6 -4.80 -3.24 -8.94
N ILE A 7 -3.82 -2.84 -8.12
CA ILE A 7 -2.92 -3.79 -7.44
C ILE A 7 -3.71 -4.53 -6.36
N ILE A 8 -4.48 -3.81 -5.55
CA ILE A 8 -5.32 -4.38 -4.49
C ILE A 8 -6.33 -5.38 -5.08
N GLU A 9 -6.99 -5.01 -6.18
CA GLU A 9 -7.94 -5.88 -6.87
C GLU A 9 -7.27 -7.17 -7.37
N ARG A 10 -6.10 -7.06 -8.02
CA ARG A 10 -5.37 -8.24 -8.48
C ARG A 10 -4.96 -9.15 -7.33
N LEU A 11 -4.51 -8.61 -6.20
CA LEU A 11 -4.15 -9.41 -5.01
C LEU A 11 -5.38 -10.18 -4.49
N LYS A 12 -6.54 -9.53 -4.43
CA LYS A 12 -7.80 -10.18 -4.01
C LYS A 12 -8.24 -11.28 -4.98
N ILE A 13 -8.19 -11.03 -6.29
CA ILE A 13 -8.54 -12.02 -7.34
C ILE A 13 -7.66 -13.27 -7.23
N HIS A 14 -6.37 -13.09 -6.96
CA HIS A 14 -5.40 -14.19 -6.82
C HIS A 14 -5.35 -14.76 -5.39
N LYS A 15 -6.23 -14.31 -4.49
CA LYS A 15 -6.31 -14.75 -3.09
C LYS A 15 -5.00 -14.58 -2.32
N ILE A 16 -4.22 -13.56 -2.66
CA ILE A 16 -3.02 -13.18 -1.90
C ILE A 16 -3.49 -12.32 -0.73
N PRO A 17 -3.29 -12.77 0.52
CA PRO A 17 -3.73 -12.03 1.69
C PRO A 17 -2.93 -10.73 1.84
N LEU A 18 -3.62 -9.65 2.18
CA LEU A 18 -2.95 -8.44 2.64
C LEU A 18 -2.47 -8.68 4.08
N PHE A 19 -1.26 -8.24 4.40
CA PHE A 19 -0.78 -8.31 5.79
C PHE A 19 -1.54 -7.31 6.68
N ARG A 20 -1.97 -6.18 6.08
CA ARG A 20 -2.89 -5.21 6.69
C ARG A 20 -3.74 -4.56 5.58
N GLU A 21 -4.98 -4.21 5.91
CA GLU A 21 -5.86 -3.46 5.00
C GLU A 21 -5.25 -2.11 4.59
N PRO A 22 -5.55 -1.60 3.37
CA PRO A 22 -5.09 -0.30 2.92
C PRO A 22 -5.53 0.82 3.84
N THR A 23 -4.58 1.67 4.22
CA THR A 23 -4.83 2.78 5.14
C THR A 23 -4.29 4.09 4.59
N MET A 24 -4.89 5.18 5.04
CA MET A 24 -4.46 6.54 4.74
C MET A 24 -3.53 7.01 5.86
N VAL A 25 -2.31 7.39 5.50
CA VAL A 25 -1.30 7.88 6.44
C VAL A 25 -0.90 9.29 6.06
N GLU A 26 -0.81 10.15 7.07
CA GLU A 26 -0.27 11.50 6.96
C GLU A 26 1.16 11.52 7.46
N HIS A 27 2.06 12.03 6.64
CA HIS A 27 3.45 12.24 6.99
C HIS A 27 3.78 13.72 6.96
N LYS A 28 4.60 14.14 7.91
CA LYS A 28 5.14 15.50 7.98
C LYS A 28 6.63 15.43 7.68
N GLY A 29 7.08 16.14 6.66
CA GLY A 29 8.49 16.19 6.27
C GLY A 29 8.79 17.45 5.48
N ASN A 30 9.95 18.07 5.70
CA ASN A 30 10.39 19.27 4.99
C ASN A 30 9.40 20.45 4.98
N GLY A 31 8.59 20.60 6.04
CA GLY A 31 7.57 21.65 6.13
C GLY A 31 6.28 21.36 5.36
N GLU A 32 6.19 20.21 4.70
CA GLU A 32 5.04 19.77 3.92
C GLU A 32 4.31 18.61 4.63
N ILE A 33 3.00 18.55 4.40
CA ILE A 33 2.14 17.43 4.81
C ILE A 33 1.78 16.68 3.55
N PHE A 34 2.17 15.41 3.47
CA PHE A 34 1.78 14.54 2.37
C PHE A 34 0.91 13.39 2.89
N LYS A 35 -0.14 13.10 2.14
CA LYS A 35 -1.03 11.97 2.39
C LYS A 35 -0.63 10.84 1.47
N GLN A 36 -0.58 9.63 2.02
CA GLN A 36 -0.33 8.45 1.21
C GLN A 36 -1.27 7.33 1.59
N LYS A 37 -1.71 6.59 0.57
CA LYS A 37 -2.38 5.31 0.75
C LYS A 37 -1.33 4.21 0.73
N GLU A 38 -1.28 3.40 1.78
CA GLU A 38 -0.31 2.30 1.87
C GLU A 38 -0.92 1.00 2.38
N PHE A 39 -0.32 -0.11 1.95
CA PHE A 39 -0.57 -1.44 2.52
C PHE A 39 0.65 -2.35 2.36
N PRO A 40 0.91 -3.22 3.35
CA PRO A 40 1.89 -4.30 3.25
C PRO A 40 1.28 -5.60 2.73
N VAL A 41 2.08 -6.34 1.94
CA VAL A 41 1.82 -7.74 1.52
C VAL A 41 3.02 -8.57 1.94
N GLN A 42 2.78 -9.78 2.45
CA GLN A 42 3.86 -10.72 2.73
C GLN A 42 4.12 -11.60 1.51
N ASP A 43 5.38 -11.74 1.11
CA ASP A 43 5.78 -12.68 0.07
C ASP A 43 5.94 -14.12 0.63
N LEU A 44 6.31 -15.06 -0.24
CA LEU A 44 6.43 -16.48 0.14
C LEU A 44 7.60 -16.75 1.09
N ASP A 45 8.62 -15.89 1.11
CA ASP A 45 9.78 -16.01 1.98
C ASP A 45 9.60 -15.25 3.30
N GLY A 46 8.45 -14.59 3.47
CA GLY A 46 8.06 -13.88 4.68
C GLY A 46 8.41 -12.39 4.70
N TYR A 47 8.98 -11.84 3.63
CA TYR A 47 9.28 -10.40 3.54
C TYR A 47 8.01 -9.58 3.36
N LEU A 48 8.02 -8.36 3.89
CA LEU A 48 6.93 -7.40 3.74
C LEU A 48 7.22 -6.42 2.61
N LEU A 49 6.43 -6.52 1.55
CA LEU A 49 6.42 -5.57 0.44
C LEU A 49 5.40 -4.47 0.75
N ARG A 50 5.88 -3.24 0.96
CA ARG A 50 5.04 -2.08 1.21
C ARG A 50 4.73 -1.34 -0.10
N PHE A 51 3.47 -1.33 -0.49
CA PHE A 51 2.98 -0.52 -1.61
C PHE A 51 2.52 0.83 -1.08
N VAL A 52 2.87 1.91 -1.80
CA VAL A 52 2.58 3.29 -1.40
C VAL A 52 2.15 4.10 -2.62
N GLN A 53 1.09 4.88 -2.48
CA GLN A 53 0.70 5.92 -3.43
C GLN A 53 0.59 7.25 -2.70
N VAL A 54 1.38 8.23 -3.14
CA VAL A 54 1.28 9.62 -2.70
C VAL A 54 0.09 10.27 -3.40
N LEU A 55 -0.68 11.06 -2.65
CA LEU A 55 -1.86 11.79 -3.11
C LEU A 55 -1.60 13.29 -3.18
#